data_AF-W2F002-F1
#
_entry.id   AF-W2F002-F1
#
_cell.length_a   1.000
_cell.length_b   1.000
_cell.length_c   1.000
_cell.angle_alpha   90.00
_cell.angle_beta   90.00
_cell.angle_gamma   90.00
#
_symmetry.space_group_name_H-M   'P 1'
#
loop_
_entity.id
_entity.type
_entity.pdbx_description
1 polymer ?
#
loop_
_entity_poly.entity_id
_entity_poly.type
_entity_poly.pdbx_seq_one_letter_code
_entity_poly.pdbx_strand_id
1 'polypeptide(L)'
;MTGLVVCVALALESRAIRRGLDGGPRRVRGPRRSPLVVRVGMGPVRAARAAAALPPFGALAVAGLGGALDDGLRPGDVLVATEVRWDGAVLPCPYGPALAAASRAWG
;
A
#
# COMPACT_ATOMS: atom_id res chain seq x y z
N MET A 1 13.87 0.69 -13.73
CA MET A 1 12.59 0.12 -13.29
C MET A 1 12.63 -0.11 -11.79
N THR A 2 11.72 0.49 -11.02
CA THR A 2 11.57 0.18 -9.58
C THR A 2 10.85 -1.15 -9.41
N GLY A 3 11.13 -1.88 -8.33
CA GLY A 3 10.47 -3.18 -8.05
C GLY A 3 9.06 -2.97 -7.51
N LEU A 4 8.98 -2.30 -6.36
CA LEU A 4 7.74 -1.97 -5.66
C LEU A 4 7.67 -0.46 -5.41
N VAL A 5 6.52 0.13 -5.73
CA VAL A 5 6.14 1.48 -5.29
C VAL A 5 5.04 1.37 -4.24
N VAL A 6 5.18 2.08 -3.13
CA VAL A 6 4.16 2.18 -2.07
C VAL A 6 3.68 3.64 -1.99
N CYS A 7 2.43 3.86 -2.35
CA CYS A 7 1.77 5.15 -2.26
C CYS A 7 1.05 5.27 -0.91
N VAL A 8 1.23 6.40 -0.23
CA VAL A 8 0.57 6.74 1.03
C VAL A 8 0.07 8.18 1.01
N ALA A 9 -1.01 8.49 1.70
CA ALA A 9 -1.58 9.84 1.69
C ALA A 9 -0.84 10.78 2.66
N LEU A 10 -0.46 10.28 3.84
CA LEU A 10 -0.03 11.08 4.98
C LEU A 10 1.45 10.89 5.34
N ALA A 11 2.01 11.87 6.05
CA ALA A 11 3.38 11.79 6.55
C ALA A 11 3.57 10.68 7.59
N LEU A 12 2.58 10.47 8.46
CA LEU A 12 2.60 9.40 9.47
C LEU A 12 2.65 8.02 8.83
N GLU A 13 1.80 7.77 7.83
CA GLU A 13 1.77 6.53 7.05
C GLU A 13 3.11 6.27 6.37
N SER A 14 3.67 7.29 5.71
CA SER A 14 5.00 7.21 5.08
C SER A 14 6.10 6.82 6.07
N ARG A 15 6.07 7.40 7.27
CA ARG A 15 7.03 7.09 8.33
C ARG A 15 6.86 5.66 8.84
N ALA A 16 5.62 5.21 9.06
CA ALA A 16 5.33 3.86 9.51
C ALA A 16 5.81 2.81 8.50
N ILE A 17 5.48 3.00 7.22
CA ILE A 17 5.91 2.09 6.13
C ILE A 17 7.43 2.04 6.02
N ARG A 18 8.12 3.20 5.99
CA ARG A 18 9.60 3.22 5.92
C ARG A 18 10.23 2.47 7.09
N ARG A 19 9.75 2.70 8.32
CA ARG A 19 10.22 1.96 9.51
C ARG A 19 10.00 0.45 9.39
N GLY A 20 8.84 0.02 8.91
CA GLY A 20 8.54 -1.41 8.71
C GLY A 20 9.45 -2.07 7.66
N LEU A 21 9.78 -1.33 6.60
CA LEU A 21 10.68 -1.80 5.54
C LEU A 21 12.14 -1.84 5.99
N ASP A 22 12.56 -0.89 6.83
CA ASP A 22 13.93 -0.80 7.36
C ASP A 22 14.19 -1.82 8.50
N GLY A 23 13.16 -2.19 9.26
CA GLY A 23 13.25 -3.04 10.46
C GLY A 23 12.79 -4.50 10.31
N GLY A 24 12.37 -4.94 9.12
CA GLY A 24 11.76 -6.27 8.93
C GLY A 24 12.74 -7.44 9.13
N PRO A 25 12.35 -8.51 9.86
CA PRO A 25 13.15 -9.72 9.96
C PRO A 25 13.19 -10.43 8.60
N ARG A 26 14.40 -10.80 8.19
CA ARG A 26 14.74 -11.49 6.93
C ARG A 26 14.71 -10.61 5.69
N ARG A 27 15.93 -10.24 5.29
CA ARG A 27 16.32 -9.94 3.92
C ARG A 27 15.68 -10.97 2.97
N VAL A 28 14.62 -10.61 2.26
CA VAL A 28 14.16 -11.39 1.10
C VAL A 28 15.36 -11.54 0.17
N ARG A 29 15.83 -12.78 -0.03
CA ARG A 29 16.95 -13.09 -0.93
C ARG A 29 16.46 -12.92 -2.36
N GLY A 30 16.92 -11.86 -3.03
CA GLY A 30 16.64 -11.54 -4.43
C GLY A 30 17.33 -10.23 -4.81
N PRO A 31 17.43 -9.89 -6.12
CA PRO A 31 18.02 -8.63 -6.56
C PRO A 31 17.25 -7.45 -5.93
N ARG A 32 17.90 -6.79 -4.97
CA ARG A 32 17.30 -5.70 -4.17
C ARG A 32 17.05 -4.49 -5.06
N ARG A 33 15.81 -4.30 -5.49
CA ARG A 33 15.32 -2.97 -5.82
C ARG A 33 14.65 -2.43 -4.56
N SER A 34 15.24 -1.39 -3.98
CA SER A 34 14.66 -0.74 -2.80
C SER A 34 13.24 -0.27 -3.12
N PRO A 35 12.25 -0.59 -2.27
CA PRO A 35 10.89 -0.10 -2.46
C PRO A 35 10.86 1.44 -2.39
N LEU A 36 10.14 2.06 -3.33
CA LEU A 36 9.96 3.51 -3.38
C LEU A 36 8.68 3.89 -2.63
N VAL A 37 8.81 4.66 -1.54
CA VAL A 37 7.65 5.16 -0.78
C VAL A 37 7.32 6.59 -1.23
N VAL A 38 6.16 6.76 -1.84
CA VAL A 38 5.66 8.04 -2.39
C VAL A 38 4.51 8.56 -1.53
N ARG A 39 4.62 9.81 -1.08
CA ARG A 39 3.51 10.50 -0.41
C ARG A 39 2.67 11.22 -1.46
N VAL A 40 1.47 10.72 -1.72
CA VAL A 40 0.57 11.24 -2.76
C VAL A 40 -0.28 12.42 -2.27
N GLY A 41 -0.43 12.57 -0.95
CA GLY A 41 -1.29 13.58 -0.35
C GLY A 41 -2.77 13.17 -0.35
N MET A 42 -3.55 13.76 0.55
CA MET A 42 -4.97 13.47 0.67
C MET A 42 -5.78 14.12 -0.48
N GLY A 43 -6.73 13.37 -1.04
CA GLY A 43 -7.69 13.83 -2.05
C GLY A 43 -7.33 13.44 -3.50
N PRO A 44 -8.34 13.28 -4.38
CA PRO A 44 -8.17 12.72 -5.72
C PRO A 44 -7.27 13.56 -6.63
N VAL A 45 -7.31 14.89 -6.53
CA VAL A 45 -6.47 15.79 -7.34
C VAL A 45 -4.99 15.58 -7.05
N ARG A 46 -4.62 15.46 -5.76
CA ARG A 46 -3.23 15.25 -5.35
C ARG A 46 -2.76 13.84 -5.73
N ALA A 47 -3.61 12.85 -5.52
CA ALA A 47 -3.36 11.47 -5.93
C ALA A 47 -3.11 11.36 -7.44
N ALA A 48 -3.94 12.00 -8.28
CA ALA A 48 -3.79 12.00 -9.74
C ALA A 48 -2.48 12.67 -10.18
N ARG A 49 -2.13 13.83 -9.60
CA ARG A 49 -0.84 14.51 -9.89
C ARG A 49 0.35 13.63 -9.52
N ALA A 50 0.30 12.96 -8.36
CA ALA A 50 1.38 12.08 -7.94
C ALA A 50 1.47 10.83 -8.82
N ALA A 51 0.33 10.25 -9.21
CA ALA A 51 0.25 9.10 -10.11
C ALA A 51 0.89 9.38 -11.46
N ALA A 52 0.64 10.56 -12.05
CA ALA A 52 1.25 10.98 -13.30
C ALA A 52 2.78 11.14 -13.24
N ALA A 53 3.34 11.32 -12.04
CA ALA A 53 4.78 11.46 -11.82
C ALA A 53 5.47 10.17 -11.36
N LEU A 54 4.74 9.04 -11.28
CA LEU A 54 5.33 7.78 -10.85
C LEU A 54 6.34 7.24 -11.88
N PRO A 55 7.53 6.80 -11.46
CA PRO A 55 8.46 6.14 -12.37
C PRO A 55 7.92 4.75 -12.74
N PRO A 56 8.42 4.12 -13.82
CA PRO A 56 8.07 2.74 -14.14
C PRO A 56 8.34 1.78 -12.97
N PHE A 57 7.33 0.97 -12.61
CA PHE A 57 7.35 0.02 -11.49
C PHE A 57 6.86 -1.37 -11.90
N GLY A 58 7.28 -2.39 -11.16
CA GLY A 58 6.80 -3.78 -11.34
C GLY A 58 5.55 -4.09 -10.52
N ALA A 59 5.38 -3.45 -9.37
CA ALA A 59 4.21 -3.56 -8.51
C ALA A 59 3.90 -2.23 -7.82
N LEU A 60 2.61 -2.00 -7.57
CA LEU A 60 2.09 -0.85 -6.83
C LEU A 60 1.30 -1.35 -5.62
N ALA A 61 1.59 -0.77 -4.46
CA ALA A 61 0.76 -0.88 -3.27
C ALA A 61 0.26 0.51 -2.87
N VAL A 62 -0.99 0.59 -2.45
CA VAL A 62 -1.53 1.76 -1.76
C VAL A 62 -1.75 1.36 -0.32
N ALA A 63 -1.16 2.09 0.62
CA ALA A 63 -1.27 1.81 2.04
C ALA A 63 -1.68 3.08 2.79
N GLY A 64 -2.44 2.91 3.85
CA GLY A 64 -2.90 4.03 4.66
C GLY A 64 -3.85 3.58 5.75
N LEU A 65 -4.35 4.57 6.48
CA LEU A 65 -5.39 4.37 7.48
C LEU A 65 -6.76 4.68 6.85
N GLY A 66 -7.77 3.93 7.27
CA GLY A 66 -9.14 4.09 6.78
C GLY A 66 -10.15 3.95 7.91
N GLY A 67 -11.30 4.60 7.74
CA GLY A 67 -12.47 4.36 8.59
C GLY A 67 -13.23 3.12 8.11
N ALA A 68 -13.66 2.29 9.05
CA ALA A 68 -14.52 1.16 8.76
C ALA A 68 -15.98 1.61 8.67
N LEU A 69 -16.72 1.03 7.72
CA LEU A 69 -18.18 1.11 7.65
C LEU A 69 -18.85 -0.18 8.13
N ASP A 70 -18.05 -1.21 8.42
CA ASP A 70 -18.50 -2.50 8.96
C ASP A 70 -18.29 -2.50 10.48
N ASP A 71 -19.37 -2.77 11.22
CA ASP A 71 -19.38 -2.73 12.70
C ASP A 71 -18.57 -3.85 13.36
N GLY A 72 -18.18 -4.88 12.60
CA GLY A 72 -17.30 -5.95 13.05
C GLY A 72 -15.84 -5.55 13.13
N LEU A 73 -15.44 -4.48 12.45
CA LEU A 73 -14.05 -4.02 12.41
C LEU A 73 -13.70 -3.17 13.64
N ARG A 74 -12.45 -3.29 14.08
CA ARG A 74 -11.91 -2.57 15.25
C ARG A 74 -10.65 -1.79 14.85
N PRO A 75 -10.36 -0.66 15.53
CA PRO A 75 -9.09 0.01 15.36
C PRO A 75 -7.91 -0.95 15.61
N GLY A 76 -6.98 -1.01 14.66
CA GLY A 76 -5.85 -1.93 14.69
C GLY A 76 -5.97 -3.11 13.74
N ASP A 77 -7.17 -3.40 13.23
CA ASP A 77 -7.35 -4.42 12.20
C ASP A 77 -6.61 -4.04 10.91
N VAL A 78 -5.96 -5.03 10.29
CA VAL A 78 -5.25 -4.87 9.02
C VAL A 78 -6.13 -5.41 7.90
N LEU A 79 -6.51 -4.53 6.99
CA LEU A 79 -7.32 -4.88 5.82
C LEU A 79 -6.46 -4.95 4.57
N VAL A 80 -6.75 -5.95 3.74
CA VAL A 80 -6.15 -6.07 2.42
C VAL A 80 -7.28 -6.09 1.41
N ALA A 81 -7.31 -5.09 0.55
CA ALA A 81 -8.31 -4.96 -0.49
C ALA A 81 -8.12 -6.04 -1.57
N THR A 82 -9.22 -6.67 -1.99
CA THR A 82 -9.31 -7.45 -3.23
C THR A 82 -9.78 -6.61 -4.40
N GLU A 83 -10.40 -5.45 -4.12
CA GLU A 83 -10.82 -4.45 -5.08
C GLU A 83 -10.90 -3.06 -4.44
N VAL A 84 -10.82 -2.01 -5.27
CA VAL A 84 -11.07 -0.62 -4.87
C VAL A 84 -12.19 -0.07 -5.73
N ARG A 85 -13.19 0.56 -5.10
CA ARG A 85 -14.29 1.22 -5.78
C ARG A 85 -14.15 2.72 -5.70
N TRP A 86 -14.24 3.42 -6.83
CA TRP A 86 -14.16 4.87 -6.90
C TRP A 86 -14.89 5.38 -8.14
N ASP A 87 -15.76 6.39 -7.97
CA ASP A 87 -16.45 7.07 -9.08
C ASP A 87 -17.14 6.11 -10.06
N GLY A 88 -17.85 5.12 -9.51
CA GLY A 88 -18.54 4.07 -10.28
C GLY A 88 -17.62 2.99 -10.88
N ALA A 89 -16.29 3.15 -10.84
CA ALA A 89 -15.33 2.16 -11.29
C ALA A 89 -14.98 1.15 -10.19
N VAL A 90 -14.70 -0.09 -10.61
CA VAL A 90 -14.17 -1.16 -9.76
C VAL A 90 -12.80 -1.56 -10.28
N LEU A 91 -11.78 -1.41 -9.44
CA LEU A 91 -10.39 -1.75 -9.76
C LEU A 91 -10.00 -3.01 -8.98
N PRO A 92 -9.73 -4.15 -9.66
CA PRO A 92 -9.29 -5.36 -8.98
C PRO A 92 -7.88 -5.20 -8.39
N CYS A 93 -7.65 -5.79 -7.23
CA CYS A 93 -6.34 -5.89 -6.59
C CYS A 93 -5.85 -7.34 -6.70
N PRO A 94 -5.16 -7.73 -7.80
CA PRO A 94 -4.85 -9.13 -8.09
C PRO A 94 -3.95 -9.79 -7.04
N TYR A 95 -3.12 -9.00 -6.36
CA TYR A 95 -2.24 -9.48 -5.29
C TYR A 95 -2.91 -9.48 -3.90
N GLY A 96 -4.15 -8.98 -3.79
CA GLY A 96 -4.88 -8.86 -2.52
C GLY A 96 -4.98 -10.18 -1.74
N PRO A 97 -5.48 -11.28 -2.33
CA PRO A 97 -5.59 -12.55 -1.63
C PRO A 97 -4.26 -13.10 -1.12
N ALA A 98 -3.20 -13.00 -1.94
CA ALA A 98 -1.86 -13.46 -1.58
C ALA A 98 -1.26 -12.61 -0.45
N LEU A 99 -1.45 -11.29 -0.51
CA LEU A 99 -1.00 -10.38 0.54
C LEU A 99 -1.76 -10.62 1.85
N ALA A 100 -3.07 -10.86 1.82
CA ALA A 100 -3.85 -11.20 3.00
C ALA A 100 -3.39 -12.51 3.66
N ALA A 101 -3.07 -13.53 2.86
CA ALA A 101 -2.51 -14.78 3.35
C ALA A 101 -1.13 -14.58 3.97
N ALA A 102 -0.27 -13.79 3.32
CA ALA A 102 1.03 -13.44 3.86
C ALA A 102 0.89 -12.68 5.18
N SER A 103 0.06 -11.64 5.28
CA SER A 103 -0.13 -10.86 6.52
C SER A 103 -0.55 -11.73 7.70
N ARG A 104 -1.45 -12.70 7.49
CA ARG A 104 -1.87 -13.65 8.54
C ARG A 104 -0.75 -14.56 9.02
N ALA A 105 0.20 -14.92 8.15
CA ALA A 105 1.34 -15.74 8.55
C ALA A 105 2.39 -14.99 9.39
N TRP A 106 2.28 -13.66 9.48
CA TRP A 106 3.15 -12.80 10.30
C TRP A 106 2.50 -12.40 11.62
N GLY A 107 1.24 -12.79 11.83
CA GLY A 107 0.47 -12.62 13.06
C GLY A 107 0.68 -13.79 14.02
#